data_AF-A0A1I0GPM4-F1
#
_entry.id   AF-A0A1I0GPM4-F1
#
_cell.length_a   1.000
_cell.length_b   1.000
_cell.length_c   1.000
_cell.angle_alpha   90.00
_cell.angle_beta   90.00
_cell.angle_gamma   90.00
#
_symmetry.space_group_name_H-M   'P 1'
#
loop_
_entity.id
_entity.type
_entity.pdbx_description
1 polymer ?
#
loop_
_entity_poly.entity_id
_entity_poly.type
_entity_poly.pdbx_seq_one_letter_code
_entity_poly.pdbx_strand_id
1 'polypeptide(L)'
;MYICMTESQKKCINESGNMMVVEFKRILIKIKLAFEELFEAVRNCIICLGKLRENFWKLPTKEKYSMVRRLNRCGFDEKEVNLMVFGAYHCRNNC
;
A
#
# COMPACT_ATOMS: atom_id res chain seq x y z
N MET A 1 -33.80 22.78 -33.54
CA MET A 1 -32.98 24.00 -33.37
C MET A 1 -31.54 23.62 -33.68
N TYR A 2 -31.03 23.94 -34.88
CA TYR A 2 -29.61 23.76 -35.19
C TYR A 2 -28.86 24.94 -34.59
N ILE A 3 -28.03 24.69 -33.58
CA ILE A 3 -27.12 25.71 -33.05
C ILE A 3 -25.96 25.82 -34.04
N CYS A 4 -26.06 26.72 -35.00
CA CYS A 4 -24.96 27.03 -35.91
C CYS A 4 -23.92 27.86 -35.17
N MET A 5 -22.82 27.23 -34.77
CA MET A 5 -21.66 27.92 -34.19
C MET A 5 -20.79 28.52 -35.30
N THR A 6 -20.33 29.75 -35.08
CA THR A 6 -19.37 30.42 -35.96
C THR A 6 -17.99 29.76 -35.88
N GLU A 7 -17.18 29.90 -36.94
CA GLU A 7 -15.82 29.32 -36.98
C GLU A 7 -14.91 29.81 -35.84
N SER A 8 -15.11 31.05 -35.37
CA SER A 8 -14.41 31.59 -34.21
C SER A 8 -14.81 30.88 -32.90
N GLN A 9 -16.09 30.55 -32.73
CA GLN A 9 -16.57 29.78 -31.58
C GLN A 9 -16.04 28.35 -31.60
N LYS A 10 -15.99 27.71 -32.78
CA LYS A 10 -15.40 26.37 -32.95
C LYS A 10 -13.91 26.37 -32.59
N LYS A 11 -13.17 27.39 -33.04
CA LYS A 11 -11.74 27.55 -32.73
C LYS A 11 -11.51 27.75 -31.23
N CYS A 12 -12.30 28.61 -30.60
CA CYS A 12 -12.23 28.87 -29.17
C CYS A 12 -12.53 27.60 -28.34
N ILE A 13 -13.53 26.80 -28.72
CA ILE A 13 -13.84 25.52 -28.04
C ILE A 13 -12.70 24.51 -28.23
N ASN A 14 -12.15 24.39 -29.43
CA ASN A 14 -11.03 23.48 -29.67
C ASN A 14 -9.76 23.89 -28.92
N GLU A 15 -9.46 25.19 -28.84
CA GLU A 15 -8.27 25.69 -28.16
C GLU A 15 -8.44 25.61 -26.63
N SER A 16 -9.58 26.06 -26.10
CA SER A 16 -9.86 26.04 -24.65
C SER A 16 -10.09 24.63 -24.13
N GLY A 17 -10.91 23.84 -24.84
CA GLY A 17 -11.31 22.50 -24.43
C GLY A 17 -10.18 21.49 -24.54
N ASN A 18 -9.37 21.52 -25.61
CA ASN A 18 -8.21 20.61 -25.70
C ASN A 18 -7.15 20.98 -24.66
N MET A 19 -6.93 22.26 -24.37
CA MET A 19 -5.99 22.67 -23.34
C MET A 19 -6.38 22.10 -21.97
N MET A 20 -7.66 22.21 -21.59
CA MET A 20 -8.18 21.62 -20.35
C MET A 20 -8.08 20.09 -20.31
N VAL A 21 -8.38 19.40 -21.43
CA VAL A 21 -8.27 17.93 -21.50
C VAL A 21 -6.81 17.47 -21.40
N VAL A 22 -5.87 18.19 -22.02
CA VAL A 22 -4.44 17.89 -21.93
C VAL A 22 -3.93 18.07 -20.50
N GLU A 23 -4.33 19.13 -19.81
CA GLU A 23 -3.96 19.35 -18.41
C GLU A 23 -4.52 18.26 -17.49
N PHE A 24 -5.78 17.88 -17.67
CA PHE A 24 -6.39 16.78 -16.93
C PHE A 24 -5.66 15.45 -17.16
N LYS A 25 -5.33 15.12 -18.42
CA LYS A 25 -4.54 13.94 -18.76
C LYS A 25 -3.16 13.95 -18.09
N ARG A 26 -2.50 15.11 -18.02
CA ARG A 26 -1.20 15.24 -17.32
C ARG A 26 -1.32 14.94 -15.82
N ILE A 27 -2.40 15.40 -15.18
CA ILE A 27 -2.67 15.09 -13.77
C ILE A 27 -2.87 13.58 -13.58
N LEU A 28 -3.66 12.93 -14.45
CA LEU A 28 -3.86 11.48 -14.39
C LEU A 28 -2.55 10.70 -14.55
N ILE A 29 -1.67 11.13 -15.45
CA ILE A 29 -0.35 10.50 -15.63
C ILE A 29 0.50 10.64 -14.35
N LYS A 30 0.51 11.83 -13.73
CA LYS A 30 1.24 12.03 -12.45
C LYS A 30 0.70 11.14 -11.34
N ILE A 31 -0.62 11.04 -11.22
CA ILE A 31 -1.28 10.16 -10.26
C ILE A 31 -0.88 8.71 -10.52
N LYS A 32 -0.96 8.26 -11.78
CA LYS A 32 -0.56 6.91 -12.18
C LYS A 32 0.88 6.60 -11.75
N LEU A 33 1.83 7.47 -12.05
CA LEU A 33 3.24 7.28 -11.70
C LEU A 33 3.45 7.19 -10.18
N ALA A 34 2.80 8.06 -9.42
CA ALA A 34 2.86 8.01 -7.96
C ALA A 34 2.31 6.69 -7.39
N PHE A 35 1.24 6.16 -7.98
CA PHE A 35 0.71 4.85 -7.59
C PHE A 35 1.64 3.70 -7.99
N GLU A 36 2.29 3.76 -9.17
CA GLU A 36 3.26 2.74 -9.57
C GLU A 36 4.45 2.67 -8.60
N GLU A 37 4.99 3.83 -8.19
CA GLU A 37 6.04 3.91 -7.16
C GLU A 37 5.57 3.36 -5.81
N LEU A 38 4.35 3.72 -5.39
CA LEU A 38 3.77 3.22 -4.15
C LEU A 38 3.59 1.70 -4.19
N PHE A 39 3.07 1.14 -5.28
CA PHE A 39 2.86 -0.29 -5.41
C PHE A 39 4.17 -1.06 -5.40
N GLU A 40 5.22 -0.53 -6.01
CA GLU A 40 6.54 -1.15 -5.98
C GLU A 40 7.13 -1.13 -4.56
N ALA A 41 6.99 -0.02 -3.82
CA ALA A 41 7.39 0.04 -2.41
C ALA A 41 6.62 -0.97 -1.55
N VAL A 42 5.29 -1.03 -1.71
CA VAL A 42 4.43 -1.99 -0.99
C VAL A 42 4.82 -3.43 -1.31
N ARG A 43 5.08 -3.75 -2.58
CA ARG A 43 5.53 -5.08 -3.01
C ARG A 43 6.84 -5.47 -2.33
N ASN A 44 7.82 -4.57 -2.29
CA ASN A 44 9.09 -4.81 -1.63
C ASN A 44 8.92 -5.02 -0.12
N CYS A 45 8.07 -4.23 0.54
CA CYS A 45 7.72 -4.45 1.95
C CYS A 45 7.09 -5.83 2.19
N ILE A 46 6.16 -6.26 1.34
CA ILE A 46 5.52 -7.60 1.45
C ILE A 46 6.57 -8.71 1.32
N ILE A 47 7.50 -8.60 0.37
CA ILE A 47 8.58 -9.59 0.19
C ILE A 47 9.48 -9.64 1.44
N CYS A 48 9.86 -8.49 1.98
CA CYS A 48 10.65 -8.42 3.21
C CYS A 48 9.92 -9.03 4.41
N LEU A 49 8.63 -8.73 4.58
CA LEU A 49 7.80 -9.31 5.64
C LEU A 49 7.66 -10.83 5.47
N GLY A 50 7.52 -11.32 4.24
CA GLY A 50 7.51 -12.76 3.93
C GLY A 50 8.78 -13.46 4.39
N LYS A 51 9.95 -12.90 4.06
CA LYS A 51 11.25 -13.42 4.51
C LYS A 51 11.40 -13.39 6.03
N LEU A 52 10.96 -12.30 6.68
CA LEU A 52 11.00 -12.17 8.13
C LEU A 52 10.12 -13.24 8.79
N ARG A 53 8.91 -13.45 8.26
CA ARG A 53 8.00 -14.50 8.70
C ARG A 53 8.63 -15.89 8.56
N GLU A 54 9.17 -16.23 7.38
CA GLU A 54 9.83 -17.52 7.15
C GLU A 54 10.98 -17.77 8.12
N ASN A 55 11.84 -16.77 8.33
CA ASN A 55 12.95 -16.88 9.27
C ASN A 55 12.46 -17.03 10.71
N PHE A 56 11.42 -16.29 11.10
CA PHE A 56 10.79 -16.43 12.41
C PHE A 56 10.25 -17.85 12.62
N TRP A 57 9.62 -18.47 11.63
CA TRP A 57 9.12 -19.85 11.73
C TRP A 57 10.23 -20.89 11.88
N LYS A 58 11.43 -20.64 11.37
CA LYS A 58 12.60 -21.51 11.53
C LYS A 58 13.23 -21.42 12.93
N LEU A 59 12.91 -20.38 13.72
CA LEU A 59 13.47 -20.23 15.06
C LEU A 59 12.98 -21.36 16.00
N PRO A 60 13.84 -21.82 16.94
CA PRO A 60 13.43 -22.71 18.02
C PRO A 60 12.31 -22.11 18.86
N THR A 61 11.44 -22.96 19.42
CA THR A 61 10.31 -22.54 20.26
C THR A 61 10.73 -21.64 21.44
N LYS A 62 11.90 -21.92 22.04
CA LYS A 62 12.47 -21.13 23.13
C LYS A 62 12.75 -19.68 22.72
N GLU A 63 13.27 -19.48 21.50
CA GLU A 63 13.61 -18.15 20.99
C GLU A 63 12.36 -17.36 20.61
N LYS A 64 11.39 -18.01 19.94
CA LYS A 64 10.07 -17.41 19.66
C LYS A 64 9.40 -16.93 20.95
N TYR A 65 9.42 -17.76 21.99
CA TYR A 65 8.85 -17.43 23.28
C TYR A 65 9.60 -16.30 24.02
N SER A 66 10.93 -16.26 23.88
CA SER A 66 11.74 -15.14 24.39
C SER A 66 11.34 -13.82 23.73
N MET A 67 11.14 -13.81 22.41
CA MET A 67 10.67 -12.64 21.67
C MET A 67 9.29 -12.17 22.15
N VAL A 68 8.34 -13.10 22.27
CA VAL A 68 7.00 -12.82 22.82
C VAL A 68 7.08 -12.19 24.21
N ARG A 69 7.88 -12.76 25.13
CA ARG A 69 8.06 -12.19 26.47
C ARG A 69 8.65 -10.77 26.44
N ARG A 70 9.60 -10.52 25.53
CA ARG A 70 10.20 -9.19 25.38
C ARG A 70 9.17 -8.18 24.89
N LEU A 71 8.34 -8.53 23.92
CA LEU A 71 7.26 -7.67 23.42
C LEU A 71 6.23 -7.36 24.51
N ASN A 72 5.78 -8.38 25.26
CA ASN A 72 4.89 -8.16 26.41
C ASN A 72 5.51 -7.21 27.45
N ARG A 73 6.83 -7.32 27.71
CA ARG A 73 7.53 -6.40 28.63
C ARG A 73 7.66 -4.98 28.11
N CYS A 74 7.64 -4.79 26.79
CA CYS A 74 7.61 -3.46 26.18
C CYS A 74 6.21 -2.81 26.25
N GLY A 75 5.20 -3.50 26.81
CA GLY A 75 3.86 -2.97 26.98
C GLY A 75 2.92 -3.20 25.81
N PHE A 76 3.31 -4.01 24.82
CA PHE A 76 2.43 -4.41 23.73
C PHE A 76 1.32 -5.34 24.22
N ASP A 77 0.12 -5.14 23.71
CA ASP A 77 -1.02 -5.99 24.01
C ASP A 77 -0.95 -7.33 23.26
N GLU A 78 -1.82 -8.28 23.63
CA GLU A 78 -1.84 -9.60 23.01
C GLU A 78 -2.08 -9.57 21.50
N LYS A 79 -2.93 -8.66 21.00
CA LYS A 79 -3.25 -8.56 19.58
C LYS A 79 -2.04 -8.02 18.80
N GLU A 80 -1.38 -7.00 19.34
CA GLU A 80 -0.16 -6.41 18.79
C GLU A 80 0.96 -7.43 18.75
N VAL A 81 1.20 -8.14 19.84
CA VAL A 81 2.21 -9.19 19.89
C VAL A 81 1.90 -10.30 18.90
N ASN A 82 0.64 -10.76 18.85
CA ASN A 82 0.23 -11.81 17.91
C ASN A 82 0.44 -11.40 16.45
N LEU A 83 0.17 -10.12 16.11
CA LEU A 83 0.47 -9.56 14.80
C LEU A 83 1.97 -9.58 14.50
N MET A 84 2.80 -9.11 15.43
CA MET A 84 4.26 -9.03 15.27
C MET A 84 4.95 -10.40 15.18
N VAL A 85 4.34 -11.43 15.76
CA VAL A 85 4.83 -12.82 15.69
C VAL A 85 4.06 -13.69 14.69
N PHE A 86 3.35 -13.06 13.75
CA PHE A 86 2.66 -13.71 12.63
C PHE A 86 1.66 -14.81 13.02
N GLY A 87 0.91 -14.59 14.11
CA GLY A 87 -0.10 -15.54 14.57
C GLY A 87 0.44 -16.66 15.47
N ALA A 88 1.75 -16.71 15.73
CA ALA A 88 2.38 -17.77 16.50
C ALA A 88 2.09 -17.72 18.02
N TYR A 89 1.45 -16.64 18.51
CA TYR A 89 1.14 -16.50 19.93
C TYR A 89 0.07 -17.51 20.40
N HIS A 90 -0.89 -17.87 19.53
CA HIS A 90 -1.97 -18.81 19.86
C HIS A 90 -1.57 -20.29 19.83
N CYS A 91 -0.37 -20.65 19.37
CA CYS A 91 0.15 -22.03 19.52
C CYS A 91 0.36 -22.44 20.99
N ARG A 92 0.12 -21.53 21.96
CA ARG A 92 0.25 -21.78 23.39
C ARG A 92 -1.01 -22.35 24.05
N ASN A 93 -2.19 -22.22 23.44
CA ASN A 93 -3.45 -22.62 24.08
C ASN A 93 -4.00 -23.99 23.60
N ASN A 94 -3.38 -24.59 22.57
CA ASN A 94 -3.81 -25.87 21.98
C ASN A 94 -2.72 -26.97 22.01
N CYS A 95 -1.68 -26.82 22.84
CA CYS A 95 -0.64 -27.84 23.06
C CYS A 95 -0.57 -28.20 24.54
#